data_AF-A0A3M3S783-F1
#
_entry.id   AF-A0A3M3S783-F1
#
_cell.length_a   1.000
_cell.length_b   1.000
_cell.length_c   1.000
_cell.angle_alpha   90.00
_cell.angle_beta   90.00
_cell.angle_gamma   90.00
#
_symmetry.space_group_name_H-M   'P 1'
#
loop_
_entity.id
_entity.type
_entity.pdbx_description
1 polymer ?
#
loop_
_entity_poly.entity_id
_entity_poly.type
_entity_poly.pdbx_seq_one_letter_code
_entity_poly.pdbx_strand_id
1 'polypeptide(L)'
;MKLKQLIAATLLLSTAFGVHAERLKDIASISGVRANQLIGYGLVVGLNGTGDQTTQTPFTLQTFNNMLSQFGIKVPAGSGTVQLKNVAAVAVYADLPAFAKPGQTVDITVSSIGNSKSLRGGALLMTPMKGVDGNVYAIAQGNLVVGGFDAEGRDGSKITVNVPSSGRIPGGASVERSVPS
;
A
#
# COMPACT_ATOMS: atom_id res chain seq x y z
N MET A 1 66.46 -28.72 11.08
CA MET A 1 65.84 -27.38 11.03
C MET A 1 64.48 -27.33 10.32
N LYS A 2 64.22 -28.18 9.32
CA LYS A 2 63.01 -28.10 8.46
C LYS A 2 61.66 -28.49 9.13
N LEU A 3 61.63 -29.45 10.06
CA LEU A 3 60.37 -29.91 10.67
C LEU A 3 59.74 -28.89 11.62
N LYS A 4 60.55 -28.19 12.44
CA LYS A 4 60.06 -27.11 13.31
C LYS A 4 59.54 -25.92 12.51
N GLN A 5 60.14 -25.63 11.35
CA GLN A 5 59.67 -24.59 10.43
C GLN A 5 58.35 -24.97 9.76
N LEU A 6 58.17 -26.24 9.38
CA LEU A 6 56.90 -26.75 8.86
C LEU A 6 55.77 -26.68 9.90
N ILE A 7 56.03 -27.11 11.14
CA ILE A 7 55.04 -27.03 12.23
C ILE A 7 54.67 -25.56 12.52
N ALA A 8 55.65 -24.66 12.54
CA ALA A 8 55.41 -23.23 12.73
C ALA A 8 54.58 -22.63 11.58
N ALA A 9 54.87 -22.98 10.32
CA ALA A 9 54.13 -22.50 9.16
C ALA A 9 52.67 -22.99 9.15
N THR A 10 52.44 -24.25 9.49
CA THR A 10 51.07 -24.81 9.60
C THR A 10 50.30 -24.15 10.73
N LEU A 11 50.95 -23.87 11.87
CA LEU A 11 50.32 -23.17 12.99
C LEU A 11 49.95 -21.73 12.62
N LEU A 12 50.80 -21.03 11.87
CA LEU A 12 50.54 -19.68 11.35
C LEU A 12 49.42 -19.63 10.30
N LEU A 13 49.26 -20.67 9.48
CA LEU A 13 48.13 -20.76 8.53
C LEU A 13 46.81 -21.06 9.24
N SER A 14 46.86 -21.81 10.35
CA SER A 14 45.65 -22.16 11.12
C SER A 14 45.07 -20.99 11.94
N THR A 15 45.77 -19.86 12.07
CA THR A 15 45.24 -18.66 12.73
C THR A 15 44.64 -17.65 11.75
N ALA A 16 44.68 -17.93 10.44
CA ALA A 16 44.12 -17.09 9.39
C ALA A 16 42.62 -17.36 9.13
N PHE A 17 41.87 -17.85 10.11
CA PHE A 17 40.41 -17.90 10.00
C PHE A 17 39.87 -16.47 9.99
N GLY A 18 39.20 -16.10 8.90
CA GLY A 18 38.54 -14.79 8.78
C GLY A 18 37.51 -14.60 9.87
N VAL A 19 37.69 -13.56 10.70
CA VAL A 19 36.69 -13.16 11.68
C VAL A 19 35.52 -12.51 10.94
N HIS A 20 34.38 -13.20 10.90
CA HIS A 20 33.12 -12.62 10.44
C HIS A 20 32.53 -11.76 11.56
N ALA A 21 32.90 -10.48 11.57
CA ALA A 21 32.27 -9.49 12.43
C ALA A 21 30.90 -9.12 11.85
N GLU A 22 29.87 -9.86 12.24
CA GLU A 22 28.50 -9.51 11.92
C GLU A 22 28.04 -8.40 12.86
N ARG A 23 27.39 -7.35 12.33
CA ARG A 23 26.97 -6.23 13.17
C ARG A 23 25.80 -6.69 14.01
N LEU A 24 25.77 -6.34 15.29
CA LEU A 24 24.67 -6.73 16.19
C LEU A 24 23.28 -6.33 15.64
N LYS A 25 23.20 -5.20 14.92
CA LYS A 25 21.97 -4.73 14.24
C LYS A 25 21.51 -5.62 13.07
N ASP A 26 22.38 -6.48 12.55
CA ASP A 26 22.09 -7.40 11.45
C ASP A 26 21.58 -8.77 11.99
N ILE A 27 21.80 -9.07 13.27
CA ILE A 27 21.44 -10.36 13.92
C ILE A 27 20.48 -10.24 15.12
N ALA A 28 20.16 -9.02 15.57
CA ALA A 28 19.28 -8.78 16.71
C ALA A 28 18.16 -7.79 16.35
N SER A 29 16.95 -8.08 16.81
CA SER A 29 15.81 -7.16 16.77
C SER A 29 15.50 -6.63 18.17
N ILE A 30 14.99 -5.40 18.24
CA ILE A 30 14.61 -4.79 19.51
C ILE A 30 13.19 -5.26 19.84
N SER A 31 13.03 -5.91 20.99
CA SER A 31 11.70 -6.31 21.48
C SER A 31 10.81 -5.08 21.66
N GLY A 32 9.59 -5.14 21.14
CA GLY A 32 8.63 -4.03 21.16
C GLY A 32 8.71 -3.08 19.95
N VAL A 33 9.75 -3.15 19.12
CA VAL A 33 9.84 -2.35 17.88
C VAL A 33 9.13 -3.08 16.76
N ARG A 34 7.88 -2.66 16.48
CA ARG A 34 7.05 -3.24 15.41
C ARG A 34 6.53 -2.15 14.48
N ALA A 35 6.38 -2.51 13.20
CA ALA A 35 5.61 -1.70 12.28
C ALA A 35 4.13 -1.75 12.64
N ASN A 36 3.44 -0.62 12.49
CA ASN A 36 2.03 -0.48 12.81
C ASN A 36 1.22 -0.50 11.53
N GLN A 37 0.26 -1.42 11.44
CA GLN A 37 -0.61 -1.51 10.27
C GLN A 37 -1.58 -0.35 10.30
N LEU A 38 -1.66 0.37 9.19
CA LEU A 38 -2.65 1.39 8.96
C LEU A 38 -3.65 0.90 7.93
N ILE A 39 -4.92 1.21 8.16
CA ILE A 39 -6.02 0.97 7.24
C ILE A 39 -6.78 2.26 6.96
N GLY A 40 -7.10 2.49 5.69
CA GLY A 40 -7.93 3.59 5.22
C GLY A 40 -9.06 3.08 4.35
N TYR A 41 -10.15 3.84 4.32
CA TYR A 41 -11.26 3.63 3.41
C TYR A 41 -11.39 4.89 2.55
N GLY A 42 -11.25 4.73 1.24
CA GLY A 42 -11.11 5.84 0.30
C GLY A 42 -11.88 5.64 -0.99
N LEU A 43 -11.74 6.62 -1.88
CA LEU A 43 -12.27 6.59 -3.23
C LEU A 43 -11.14 6.73 -4.24
N VAL A 44 -11.13 5.88 -5.26
CA VAL A 44 -10.32 6.06 -6.46
C VAL A 44 -11.20 6.61 -7.56
N VAL A 45 -10.74 7.65 -8.24
CA VAL A 45 -11.44 8.32 -9.35
C VAL A 45 -10.61 8.27 -10.63
N GLY A 46 -11.23 8.58 -11.77
CA GLY A 46 -10.53 8.63 -13.06
C GLY A 46 -10.36 7.26 -13.73
N LEU A 47 -11.12 6.25 -13.28
CA LEU A 47 -11.11 4.92 -13.89
C LEU A 47 -11.77 4.93 -15.26
N ASN A 48 -11.26 4.15 -16.21
CA ASN A 48 -11.76 4.09 -17.58
C ASN A 48 -12.93 3.10 -17.72
N GLY A 49 -14.07 3.40 -17.07
CA GLY A 49 -15.27 2.55 -17.11
C GLY A 49 -15.15 1.24 -16.31
N THR A 50 -14.07 1.07 -15.53
CA THR A 50 -13.78 -0.12 -14.72
C THR A 50 -14.09 0.04 -13.24
N GLY A 51 -14.66 1.17 -12.83
CA GLY A 51 -15.12 1.44 -11.46
C GLY A 51 -16.31 0.58 -11.04
N ASP A 52 -16.83 0.89 -9.86
CA ASP A 52 -17.84 0.10 -9.19
C ASP A 52 -19.22 0.22 -9.87
N GLN A 53 -19.93 -0.91 -9.95
CA GLN A 53 -21.34 -0.92 -10.37
C GLN A 53 -22.22 -0.70 -9.16
N THR A 54 -22.95 0.41 -9.20
CA THR A 54 -23.64 0.95 -8.04
C THR A 54 -24.85 0.13 -7.58
N THR A 55 -25.37 -0.76 -8.43
CA THR A 55 -26.40 -1.75 -8.07
C THR A 55 -25.88 -2.86 -7.15
N GLN A 56 -24.57 -3.15 -7.20
CA GLN A 56 -23.93 -4.20 -6.39
C GLN A 56 -23.12 -3.62 -5.22
N THR A 57 -22.78 -2.33 -5.28
CA THR A 57 -21.90 -1.65 -4.31
C THR A 57 -22.54 -0.34 -3.82
N PRO A 58 -23.66 -0.39 -3.08
CA PRO A 58 -24.37 0.82 -2.62
C PRO A 58 -23.51 1.72 -1.72
N PHE A 59 -22.51 1.15 -1.05
CA PHE A 59 -21.57 1.90 -0.19
C PHE A 59 -20.68 2.86 -0.99
N THR A 60 -20.31 2.55 -2.24
CA THR A 60 -19.51 3.43 -3.10
C THR A 60 -20.28 4.71 -3.42
N LEU A 61 -21.57 4.58 -3.76
CA LEU A 61 -22.47 5.73 -3.95
C LEU A 61 -22.58 6.59 -2.69
N GLN A 62 -22.82 5.95 -1.53
CA GLN A 62 -22.95 6.68 -0.28
C GLN A 62 -21.68 7.46 0.05
N THR A 63 -20.52 6.84 -0.16
CA THR A 63 -19.22 7.47 0.11
C THR A 63 -18.98 8.66 -0.81
N PHE A 64 -19.28 8.51 -2.10
CA PHE A 64 -19.18 9.59 -3.07
C PHE A 64 -20.11 10.75 -2.72
N ASN A 65 -21.36 10.47 -2.34
CA ASN A 65 -22.31 11.49 -1.89
C ASN A 65 -21.86 12.19 -0.61
N ASN A 66 -21.32 11.45 0.36
CA ASN A 66 -20.77 12.02 1.59
C ASN A 66 -19.59 12.96 1.29
N MET A 67 -18.71 12.57 0.37
CA MET A 67 -17.60 13.41 -0.10
C MET A 67 -18.12 14.69 -0.76
N LEU A 68 -19.08 14.59 -1.69
CA LEU A 68 -19.68 15.76 -2.32
C LEU A 68 -20.33 16.71 -1.28
N SER A 69 -21.01 16.14 -0.29
CA SER A 69 -21.59 16.89 0.84
C SER A 69 -20.53 17.65 1.64
N GLN A 70 -19.35 17.04 1.89
CA GLN A 70 -18.23 17.72 2.55
C GLN A 70 -17.69 18.91 1.74
N PHE A 71 -17.82 18.86 0.41
CA PHE A 71 -17.51 20.00 -0.48
C PHE A 71 -18.68 20.98 -0.66
N GLY A 72 -19.77 20.84 0.10
CA GLY A 72 -20.95 21.70 0.02
C GLY A 72 -21.84 21.43 -1.21
N ILE A 73 -21.58 20.37 -1.96
CA ILE A 73 -22.37 19.98 -3.13
C ILE A 73 -23.54 19.11 -2.68
N LYS A 74 -24.76 19.60 -2.88
CA LYS A 74 -25.99 18.85 -2.60
C LYS A 74 -26.37 18.00 -3.81
N VAL A 75 -26.38 16.69 -3.64
CA VAL A 75 -26.88 15.75 -4.66
C VAL A 75 -28.40 15.65 -4.51
N PRO A 76 -29.20 15.99 -5.54
CA PRO A 76 -30.66 15.87 -5.48
C PRO A 76 -31.10 14.42 -5.24
N ALA A 77 -32.02 14.21 -4.31
CA ALA A 77 -32.63 12.89 -4.13
C ALA A 77 -33.44 12.52 -5.38
N GLY A 78 -33.17 11.34 -5.97
CA GLY A 78 -33.95 10.83 -7.11
C GLY A 78 -33.40 11.15 -8.51
N SER A 79 -32.23 11.80 -8.64
CA SER A 79 -31.49 11.73 -9.91
C SER A 79 -31.09 10.27 -10.13
N GLY A 80 -31.64 9.61 -11.15
CA GLY A 80 -31.56 8.17 -11.38
C GLY A 80 -30.17 7.57 -11.13
N THR A 81 -30.13 6.30 -10.72
CA THR A 81 -28.95 5.54 -10.27
C THR A 81 -27.67 6.00 -10.97
N VAL A 82 -26.93 6.93 -10.35
CA VAL A 82 -25.68 7.44 -10.91
C VAL A 82 -24.75 6.23 -11.03
N GLN A 83 -24.46 5.78 -12.24
CA GLN A 83 -23.55 4.66 -12.43
C GLN A 83 -22.13 5.20 -12.37
N LEU A 84 -21.47 4.95 -11.24
CA LEU A 84 -20.10 5.39 -10.96
C LEU A 84 -19.06 4.47 -11.61
N LYS A 85 -19.16 4.20 -12.92
CA LYS A 85 -18.16 3.37 -13.63
C LYS A 85 -16.76 3.97 -13.67
N ASN A 86 -16.59 5.21 -13.22
CA ASN A 86 -15.29 5.90 -13.16
C ASN A 86 -14.77 6.08 -11.72
N VAL A 87 -15.47 5.54 -10.73
CA VAL A 87 -15.11 5.65 -9.30
C VAL A 87 -15.19 4.27 -8.67
N ALA A 88 -14.25 3.96 -7.77
CA ALA A 88 -14.27 2.74 -6.97
C ALA A 88 -14.06 3.06 -5.49
N ALA A 89 -14.79 2.39 -4.62
CA ALA A 89 -14.46 2.36 -3.20
C ALA A 89 -13.30 1.39 -2.98
N VAL A 90 -12.34 1.83 -2.18
CA VAL A 90 -11.09 1.10 -1.97
C VAL A 90 -10.73 1.03 -0.49
N ALA A 91 -10.07 -0.07 -0.15
CA ALA A 91 -9.28 -0.16 1.07
C ALA A 91 -7.85 0.26 0.75
N VAL A 92 -7.25 1.01 1.66
CA VAL A 92 -5.87 1.44 1.60
C VAL A 92 -5.14 0.83 2.78
N TYR A 93 -3.96 0.27 2.53
CA TYR A 93 -3.12 -0.37 3.53
C TYR A 93 -1.73 0.25 3.50
N ALA A 94 -1.15 0.45 4.68
CA ALA A 94 0.23 0.88 4.82
C ALA A 94 0.86 0.26 6.06
N ASP A 95 2.15 -0.02 6.01
CA ASP A 95 2.94 -0.36 7.19
C ASP A 95 3.67 0.90 7.64
N LEU A 96 3.31 1.44 8.80
CA LEU A 96 3.99 2.57 9.40
C LEU A 96 5.22 2.07 10.18
N PRO A 97 6.44 2.42 9.77
CA PRO A 97 7.64 2.00 10.48
C PRO A 97 7.62 2.48 11.93
N ALA A 98 8.23 1.70 12.81
CA ALA A 98 8.46 2.16 14.17
C ALA A 98 9.26 3.47 14.16
N PHE A 99 8.92 4.39 15.06
CA PHE A 99 9.55 5.71 15.18
C PHE A 99 9.43 6.60 13.94
N ALA A 100 8.47 6.33 13.06
CA ALA A 100 8.16 7.24 11.96
C ALA A 100 7.82 8.65 12.49
N LYS A 101 8.37 9.65 11.80
CA LYS A 101 8.21 11.06 12.17
C LYS A 101 7.20 11.75 11.26
N PRO A 102 6.46 12.76 11.76
CA PRO A 102 5.60 13.57 10.91
C PRO A 102 6.34 14.12 9.69
N GLY A 103 5.69 14.09 8.53
CA GLY A 103 6.23 14.49 7.24
C GLY A 103 7.03 13.41 6.50
N GLN A 104 7.32 12.26 7.12
CA GLN A 104 7.87 11.12 6.38
C GLN A 104 6.79 10.51 5.48
N THR A 105 7.20 10.01 4.32
CA THR A 105 6.31 9.32 3.39
C THR A 105 6.43 7.81 3.55
N VAL A 106 5.31 7.11 3.47
CA VAL A 106 5.26 5.65 3.43
C VAL A 106 4.53 5.16 2.18
N ASP A 107 4.96 4.01 1.69
CA ASP A 107 4.31 3.32 0.58
C ASP A 107 2.93 2.82 1.02
N ILE A 108 1.96 2.92 0.11
CA ILE A 108 0.61 2.40 0.33
C ILE A 108 0.18 1.46 -0.77
N THR A 109 -0.62 0.48 -0.38
CA THR A 109 -1.30 -0.44 -1.29
C THR A 109 -2.79 -0.11 -1.27
N VAL A 110 -3.38 0.01 -2.45
CA VAL A 110 -4.79 0.33 -2.64
C VAL A 110 -5.46 -0.85 -3.34
N SER A 111 -6.56 -1.33 -2.78
CA SER A 111 -7.30 -2.45 -3.34
C SER A 111 -8.78 -2.14 -3.40
N SER A 112 -9.42 -2.50 -4.52
CA SER A 112 -10.87 -2.42 -4.64
C SER A 112 -11.53 -3.32 -3.59
N ILE A 113 -12.49 -2.77 -2.86
CA ILE A 113 -13.37 -3.54 -1.94
C ILE A 113 -14.73 -3.85 -2.58
N GLY A 114 -15.06 -3.15 -3.66
CA GLY A 114 -16.25 -3.37 -4.45
C GLY A 114 -16.01 -4.35 -5.59
N ASN A 115 -16.60 -4.03 -6.73
CA ASN A 115 -16.58 -4.85 -7.93
C ASN A 115 -15.87 -4.18 -9.11
N SER A 116 -15.03 -3.18 -8.84
CA SER A 116 -14.15 -2.57 -9.83
C SER A 116 -13.28 -3.62 -10.52
N LYS A 117 -13.31 -3.63 -11.86
CA LYS A 117 -12.54 -4.55 -12.70
C LYS A 117 -11.05 -4.17 -12.75
N SER A 118 -10.74 -2.88 -12.64
CA SER A 118 -9.37 -2.40 -12.63
C SER A 118 -9.26 -1.02 -12.01
N LEU A 119 -8.19 -0.81 -11.24
CA LEU A 119 -7.80 0.48 -10.68
C LEU A 119 -6.80 1.25 -11.56
N ARG A 120 -6.46 0.72 -12.75
CA ARG A 120 -5.44 1.30 -13.62
C ARG A 120 -5.86 2.69 -14.11
N GLY A 121 -4.92 3.65 -14.04
CA GLY A 121 -5.17 5.04 -14.44
C GLY A 121 -5.96 5.84 -13.40
N GLY A 122 -6.35 5.22 -12.28
CA GLY A 122 -7.05 5.91 -11.21
C GLY A 122 -6.12 6.74 -10.33
N ALA A 123 -6.73 7.68 -9.61
CA ALA A 123 -6.11 8.44 -8.53
C ALA A 123 -6.89 8.25 -7.23
N LEU A 124 -6.19 7.93 -6.14
CA LEU A 124 -6.72 7.87 -4.79
C LEU A 124 -6.93 9.29 -4.27
N LEU A 125 -8.16 9.58 -3.86
CA LEU A 125 -8.48 10.82 -3.17
C LEU A 125 -7.95 10.79 -1.73
N MET A 126 -7.73 11.98 -1.16
CA MET A 126 -7.23 12.13 0.21
C MET A 126 -7.99 11.23 1.19
N THR A 127 -7.27 10.29 1.79
CA THR A 127 -7.81 9.21 2.61
C THR A 127 -7.09 9.16 3.95
N PRO A 128 -7.77 9.36 5.09
CA PRO A 128 -7.16 9.22 6.39
C PRO A 128 -6.86 7.74 6.68
N MET A 129 -5.64 7.47 7.14
CA MET A 129 -5.14 6.14 7.48
C MET A 129 -5.11 5.97 8.99
N LYS A 130 -5.89 5.00 9.49
CA LYS A 130 -6.08 4.76 10.91
C LYS A 130 -5.29 3.55 11.40
N GLY A 131 -4.78 3.65 12.61
CA GLY A 131 -4.24 2.50 13.35
C GLY A 131 -5.35 1.65 13.96
N VAL A 132 -4.95 0.56 14.62
CA VAL A 132 -5.85 -0.36 15.33
C VAL A 132 -6.60 0.28 16.51
N ASP A 133 -6.06 1.38 17.04
CA ASP A 133 -6.64 2.22 18.08
C ASP A 133 -7.68 3.22 17.54
N GLY A 134 -7.90 3.26 16.22
CA GLY A 134 -8.83 4.16 15.55
C GLY A 134 -8.29 5.58 15.30
N ASN A 135 -7.07 5.89 15.74
CA ASN A 135 -6.44 7.19 15.51
C ASN A 135 -5.87 7.31 14.11
N VAL A 136 -5.92 8.50 13.52
CA VAL A 136 -5.30 8.80 12.23
C VAL A 136 -3.80 9.04 12.44
N TYR A 137 -2.97 8.25 11.77
CA TYR A 137 -1.51 8.36 11.82
C TYR A 137 -0.89 8.86 10.52
N ALA A 138 -1.58 8.68 9.40
CA ALA A 138 -1.12 9.16 8.10
C ALA A 138 -2.29 9.60 7.22
N ILE A 139 -1.99 10.40 6.20
CA ILE A 139 -2.93 10.78 5.14
C ILE A 139 -2.40 10.24 3.82
N ALA A 140 -3.22 9.44 3.14
CA ALA A 140 -2.91 8.78 1.88
C ALA A 140 -3.55 9.50 0.69
N GLN A 141 -2.82 9.66 -0.41
CA GLN A 141 -3.29 10.23 -1.68
C GLN A 141 -2.33 9.87 -2.82
N GLY A 142 -2.84 9.83 -4.05
CA GLY A 142 -1.98 9.90 -5.23
C GLY A 142 -2.42 9.03 -6.39
N ASN A 143 -1.62 9.03 -7.46
CA ASN A 143 -1.89 8.26 -8.67
C ASN A 143 -1.46 6.80 -8.48
N LEU A 144 -2.31 5.87 -8.90
CA LEU A 144 -2.07 4.45 -8.71
C LEU A 144 -1.16 3.89 -9.81
N VAL A 145 -0.15 3.15 -9.38
CA VAL A 145 0.62 2.26 -10.26
C VAL A 145 0.05 0.85 -10.12
N VAL A 146 -0.54 0.34 -11.20
CA VAL A 146 -1.17 -0.99 -11.26
C VAL A 146 -0.33 -1.90 -12.16
N GLY A 147 0.24 -2.95 -11.59
CA GLY A 147 1.08 -3.92 -12.32
C GLY A 147 0.30 -5.00 -13.07
N GLY A 148 -1.04 -5.02 -12.96
CA GLY A 148 -1.88 -5.98 -13.67
C GLY A 148 -2.53 -5.42 -14.93
N PHE A 149 -2.72 -6.28 -15.94
CA PHE A 149 -3.40 -5.98 -17.20
C PHE A 149 -4.42 -7.06 -17.58
N ASP A 150 -5.59 -6.60 -18.04
CA ASP A 150 -6.65 -7.42 -18.60
C ASP A 150 -6.82 -7.05 -20.07
N ALA A 151 -6.70 -8.04 -20.96
CA ALA A 151 -6.89 -7.90 -22.40
C ALA A 151 -8.01 -8.86 -22.86
N GLU A 152 -8.87 -8.40 -23.76
CA GLU A 152 -9.90 -9.23 -24.40
C GLU A 152 -9.75 -9.14 -25.91
N GLY A 153 -9.57 -10.28 -26.56
CA GLY A 153 -9.51 -10.44 -28.01
C GLY A 153 -10.91 -10.43 -28.62
N ARG A 154 -10.98 -10.05 -29.90
CA ARG A 154 -12.25 -10.01 -30.67
C ARG A 154 -12.86 -11.40 -30.92
N ASP A 155 -12.07 -12.44 -30.67
CA ASP A 155 -12.40 -13.85 -30.70
C ASP A 155 -12.96 -14.38 -29.36
N GLY A 156 -13.04 -13.52 -28.34
CA GLY A 156 -13.46 -13.88 -26.97
C GLY A 156 -12.33 -14.38 -26.07
N SER A 157 -11.08 -14.36 -26.55
CA SER A 157 -9.92 -14.75 -25.75
C SER A 157 -9.63 -13.71 -24.67
N LYS A 158 -9.59 -14.10 -23.40
CA LYS A 158 -9.27 -13.20 -22.28
C LYS A 158 -7.92 -13.55 -21.67
N ILE A 159 -7.04 -12.55 -21.53
CA ILE A 159 -5.76 -12.67 -20.84
C ILE A 159 -5.78 -11.73 -19.63
N THR A 160 -5.61 -12.29 -18.43
CA THR A 160 -5.43 -11.54 -17.19
C THR A 160 -4.03 -11.84 -16.65
N VAL A 161 -3.20 -10.80 -16.51
CA VAL A 161 -1.88 -10.88 -15.89
C VAL A 161 -1.90 -10.06 -14.60
N ASN A 162 -1.53 -10.69 -13.48
CA ASN A 162 -1.58 -10.14 -12.12
C ASN A 162 -3.00 -9.73 -11.68
N VAL A 163 -3.10 -8.88 -10.65
CA VAL A 163 -4.36 -8.41 -10.05
C VAL A 163 -4.61 -6.96 -10.47
N PRO A 164 -5.48 -6.69 -11.47
CA PRO A 164 -5.71 -5.33 -11.98
C PRO A 164 -6.53 -4.44 -11.03
N SER A 165 -7.19 -5.04 -10.02
CA SER A 165 -8.01 -4.38 -9.00
C SER A 165 -7.21 -3.95 -7.76
N SER A 166 -5.88 -4.06 -7.80
CA SER A 166 -4.97 -3.57 -6.76
C SER A 166 -3.84 -2.76 -7.38
N GLY A 167 -3.41 -1.71 -6.68
CA GLY A 167 -2.33 -0.83 -7.10
C GLY A 167 -1.50 -0.34 -5.92
N ARG A 168 -0.30 0.17 -6.21
CA ARG A 168 0.58 0.77 -5.21
C ARG A 168 0.76 2.26 -5.51
N ILE A 169 0.90 3.06 -4.46
CA ILE A 169 1.33 4.45 -4.55
C ILE A 169 2.61 4.57 -3.71
N PRO A 170 3.80 4.53 -4.34
CA PRO A 170 5.07 4.72 -3.63
C PRO A 170 5.12 6.10 -2.98
N GLY A 171 5.49 6.16 -1.69
CA GLY A 171 5.44 7.38 -0.90
C GLY A 171 4.05 8.03 -0.81
N GLY A 172 2.98 7.26 -1.05
CA GLY A 172 1.61 7.77 -1.20
C GLY A 172 0.93 8.19 0.09
N ALA A 173 1.53 8.00 1.25
CA ALA A 173 1.00 8.52 2.51
C ALA A 173 2.02 9.35 3.29
N SER A 174 1.59 10.51 3.77
CA SER A 174 2.33 11.37 4.69
C SER A 174 1.98 11.02 6.13
N VAL A 175 2.99 10.81 6.97
CA VAL A 175 2.82 10.60 8.41
C VAL A 175 2.44 11.91 9.07
N GLU A 176 1.34 11.91 9.84
CA GLU A 176 0.85 13.08 10.59
C GLU A 176 1.15 12.95 12.08
N ARG A 177 1.28 11.72 12.59
CA ARG A 177 1.47 11.43 14.01
C ARG A 177 2.48 10.31 14.20
N SER A 178 3.36 10.47 15.19
CA SER A 178 4.22 9.37 15.64
C SER A 178 3.43 8.34 16.44
N VAL A 179 3.79 7.06 16.27
CA VAL A 179 3.18 5.98 17.06
C VAL A 179 3.71 6.02 18.50
N PRO A 180 2.83 5.92 19.52
CA PRO A 180 3.26 5.71 20.89
C PRO A 180 4.05 4.39 21.01
N SER A 181 5.23 4.45 21.62
CA SER A 181 6.09 3.29 21.90
C SER A 181 5.74 2.62 23.22
#